data_AF-A0A850DRI5-F1
#
_entry.id   AF-A0A850DRI5-F1
#
_cell.length_a   1.000
_cell.length_b   1.000
_cell.length_c   1.000
_cell.angle_alpha   90.00
_cell.angle_beta   90.00
_cell.angle_gamma   90.00
#
_symmetry.space_group_name_H-M   'P 1'
#
loop_
_entity.id
_entity.type
_entity.pdbx_description
1 polymer ?
#
loop_
_entity_poly.entity_id
_entity_poly.type
_entity_poly.pdbx_seq_one_letter_code
_entity_poly.pdbx_strand_id
1 'polypeptide(L)' 'MADDDVATERARLEALAWGAETPPDEAARARLALQALAGSTADHGREARPAPAPPAEPDGRSPRVASP' A
#
# COMPACT_ATOMS: atom_id res chain seq x y z
N MET A 1 -14.83 5.09 -11.65
CA MET A 1 -14.01 5.23 -12.87
C MET A 1 -12.66 4.54 -12.66
N ALA A 2 -11.71 5.06 -11.88
CA ALA A 2 -10.41 4.39 -11.71
C ALA A 2 -10.49 3.01 -11.00
N ASP A 3 -11.37 2.85 -10.03
CA ASP A 3 -11.56 1.55 -9.36
C ASP A 3 -12.12 0.47 -10.29
N ASP A 4 -12.96 0.87 -11.25
CA ASP A 4 -13.52 -0.03 -12.26
C ASP A 4 -12.43 -0.52 -13.23
N ASP A 5 -11.48 0.35 -13.58
CA ASP A 5 -10.33 0.00 -14.41
C ASP A 5 -9.39 -0.98 -13.69
N VAL A 6 -9.15 -0.76 -12.39
CA VAL A 6 -8.36 -1.68 -11.55
C VAL A 6 -9.04 -3.04 -11.42
N ALA A 7 -10.35 -3.06 -11.22
CA ALA A 7 -11.13 -4.30 -11.14
C ALA A 7 -11.09 -5.08 -12.47
N THR A 8 -11.19 -4.35 -13.59
CA THR A 8 -11.12 -4.93 -14.95
C THR A 8 -9.74 -5.52 -15.22
N GLU A 9 -8.66 -4.78 -14.93
CA GLU A 9 -7.30 -5.27 -15.15
C GLU A 9 -6.98 -6.45 -14.22
N ARG A 10 -7.48 -6.44 -12.97
CA ARG A 10 -7.37 -7.59 -12.07
C ARG A 10 -8.04 -8.83 -12.66
N ALA A 11 -9.27 -8.72 -13.14
CA ALA A 11 -10.00 -9.84 -13.74
C ALA A 11 -9.27 -10.41 -14.97
N ARG A 12 -8.68 -9.53 -15.79
CA ARG A 12 -7.87 -9.93 -16.94
C ARG A 12 -6.62 -10.70 -16.54
N LEU A 13 -5.89 -10.22 -15.53
CA LEU A 13 -4.70 -10.91 -15.02
C LEU A 13 -5.07 -12.25 -14.36
N GLU A 14 -6.23 -12.33 -13.70
CA GLU A 14 -6.78 -13.58 -13.16
C GLU A 14 -7.15 -14.59 -14.26
N ALA A 15 -7.67 -14.13 -15.39
CA ALA A 15 -7.88 -15.03 -16.52
C ALA A 15 -6.55 -15.61 -17.06
N LEU A 16 -5.49 -14.82 -17.11
CA LEU A 16 -4.17 -15.26 -17.62
C LEU A 16 -3.43 -16.18 -16.63
N ALA A 17 -3.48 -15.89 -15.33
CA ALA A 17 -2.70 -16.65 -14.35
C ALA A 17 -3.29 -18.04 -14.02
N TRP A 18 -4.58 -18.26 -14.30
CA TRP A 18 -5.27 -19.52 -14.05
C TRP A 18 -5.95 -20.10 -15.32
N GLY A 19 -5.76 -19.46 -16.48
CA GLY A 19 -6.26 -19.92 -17.76
C GLY A 19 -5.59 -21.22 -18.20
N ALA A 20 -6.39 -22.22 -18.56
CA ALA A 20 -5.87 -23.52 -19.00
C ALA A 20 -5.09 -23.46 -20.31
N GLU A 21 -5.35 -22.45 -21.15
CA GLU A 21 -4.67 -22.24 -22.43
C GLU A 21 -3.46 -21.29 -22.33
N THR A 22 -3.21 -20.70 -21.16
CA THR A 22 -2.14 -19.72 -21.00
C THR A 22 -0.79 -20.42 -20.80
N PRO A 23 0.25 -20.04 -21.57
CA PRO A 23 1.61 -20.56 -21.37
C PRO A 23 2.10 -20.36 -19.94
N PRO A 24 2.89 -21.30 -19.38
CA PRO A 24 3.32 -21.25 -17.98
C PRO A 24 4.12 -19.99 -17.62
N ASP A 25 4.97 -19.49 -18.53
CA ASP A 25 5.70 -18.23 -18.38
C ASP A 25 4.80 -17.01 -18.32
N GLU A 26 3.70 -17.02 -19.08
CA GLU A 26 2.73 -15.94 -19.09
C GLU A 26 1.85 -15.99 -17.84
N ALA A 27 1.43 -17.19 -17.43
CA ALA A 27 0.71 -17.39 -16.18
C ALA A 27 1.56 -16.96 -14.96
N ALA A 28 2.86 -17.25 -14.96
CA ALA A 28 3.78 -16.79 -13.91
C ALA A 28 3.89 -15.26 -13.86
N ARG A 29 4.03 -14.60 -15.02
CA ARG A 29 4.06 -13.14 -15.12
C ARG A 29 2.76 -12.50 -14.64
N ALA A 30 1.60 -13.07 -14.99
CA ALA A 30 0.31 -12.58 -14.53
C ALA A 30 0.15 -12.67 -13.00
N ARG A 31 0.67 -13.74 -12.37
CA ARG A 31 0.67 -13.87 -10.88
C ARG A 31 1.54 -12.82 -10.21
N LEU A 32 2.68 -12.47 -10.80
CA LEU A 32 3.54 -11.39 -10.28
C LEU A 32 2.86 -10.02 -10.42
N ALA A 33 2.21 -9.76 -11.56
CA ALA A 33 1.46 -8.53 -11.78
C ALA A 33 0.30 -8.38 -10.77
N LEU A 34 -0.42 -9.46 -10.45
CA LEU A 34 -1.47 -9.44 -9.43
C LEU A 34 -0.95 -9.14 -8.03
N GLN A 35 0.21 -9.70 -7.66
CA GLN A 35 0.86 -9.38 -6.39
C GLN A 35 1.26 -7.90 -6.32
N ALA A 36 1.79 -7.35 -7.41
CA ALA A 36 2.13 -5.92 -7.49
C ALA A 36 0.88 -5.03 -7.39
N LEU A 37 -0.21 -5.41 -8.06
CA LEU A 37 -1.49 -4.68 -8.01
C LEU A 37 -2.11 -4.69 -6.61
N ALA A 38 -2.05 -5.83 -5.91
CA ALA A 38 -2.51 -5.95 -4.52
C ALA A 38 -1.65 -5.13 -3.53
N GLY A 39 -0.34 -5.02 -3.78
CA GLY A 39 0.55 -4.17 -2.98
C GLY A 39 0.28 -2.68 -3.17
N SER A 40 0.05 -2.24 -4.41
CA SER A 40 -0.22 -0.83 -4.75
C SER A 40 -1.52 -0.30 -4.14
N THR A 41 -2.57 -1.13 -4.11
CA THR A 41 -3.85 -0.77 -3.47
C THR A 41 -3.74 -0.64 -1.95
N ALA A 42 -2.88 -1.44 -1.31
CA ALA A 42 -2.60 -1.30 0.11
C ALA A 42 -1.86 0.00 0.45
N ASP A 43 -1.00 0.50 -0.46
CA ASP A 43 -0.28 1.76 -0.28
C ASP A 43 -1.20 2.98 -0.47
N HIS A 44 -2.08 2.96 -1.47
CA HIS A 44 -3.13 3.99 -1.66
C HIS A 44 -4.11 4.07 -0.47
N GLY A 45 -4.38 2.94 0.20
CA GLY A 45 -5.17 2.92 1.44
C GLY A 45 -4.43 3.47 2.66
N ARG A 46 -3.09 3.59 2.60
CA ARG A 46 -2.24 4.02 3.72
C ARG A 46 -1.93 5.51 3.71
N GLU A 47 -1.94 6.17 2.55
CA GLU A 47 -1.80 7.64 2.47
C GLU A 47 -2.97 8.40 3.11
N ALA A 48 -4.13 7.76 3.30
CA ALA A 48 -5.30 8.38 3.94
C ALA A 48 -5.30 8.32 5.48
N ARG A 49 -4.26 7.76 6.13
CA ARG A 49 -4.11 7.84 7.57
C ARG A 49 -2.92 8.73 7.91
N PRO A 50 -3.12 10.00 8.30
CA PRO A 50 -2.04 10.75 8.91
C PRO A 50 -1.52 9.91 10.08
N ALA A 51 -0.22 9.61 10.06
CA ALA A 51 0.44 9.02 11.21
C ALA A 51 0.05 9.88 12.42
N PRO A 52 -0.43 9.29 13.54
CA PRO A 52 -0.64 10.06 14.74
C PRO A 52 0.72 10.70 15.08
N ALA A 53 0.75 12.03 15.08
CA ALA A 53 1.92 12.80 15.44
C ALA A 53 2.49 12.25 16.77
N PRO A 54 3.83 12.18 16.93
CA PRO A 54 4.40 11.82 18.21
C PRO A 54 3.80 12.77 19.27
N PRO A 55 3.45 12.26 20.47
CA PRO A 55 2.92 13.12 21.52
C PRO A 55 3.93 14.23 21.76
N ALA A 56 3.48 15.48 21.58
CA ALA A 56 4.21 16.65 22.03
C ALA A 56 4.53 16.42 23.51
N GLU A 57 5.82 16.33 23.83
CA GLU A 57 6.24 16.35 25.22
C GLU A 57 5.68 17.64 25.85
N PRO A 58 5.01 17.55 27.00
CA PRO A 58 4.48 18.73 27.65
C PRO A 58 5.65 19.60 28.10
N ASP A 59 5.62 20.83 27.59
CA ASP A 59 6.29 22.03 28.06
C ASP A 59 6.46 21.99 29.60
N GLY A 60 7.66 21.63 30.04
CA GLY A 60 7.94 21.30 31.44
C GLY A 60 9.26 21.88 31.97
N ARG A 61 9.89 22.80 31.23
CA ARG A 61 11.13 23.46 31.69
C ARG A 61 10.87 24.90 32.10
N SER A 62 10.11 25.05 33.18
CA SER A 62 10.16 26.28 33.98
C SER A 62 11.58 26.51 34.53
N PRO A 63 12.06 27.76 34.58
CA PRO A 63 13.46 28.10 34.82
C PRO A 63 13.77 28.00 36.32
N ARG A 64 14.72 27.15 36.69
CA ARG A 64 15.39 27.25 37.99
C ARG A 64 16.80 27.76 37.77
N VAL A 65 16.93 29.07 37.96
CA VAL A 65 18.13 29.71 38.51
C VAL A 65 18.72 28.84 39.63
N ALA A 66 19.97 28.45 39.47
CA ALA A 66 20.81 27.97 40.56
C ALA A 66 22.24 28.43 40.30
N SER A 67 22.64 29.49 40.99
CA SER A 67 24.03 29.82 41.31
C SER A 67 24.69 28.66 42.05
N PRO A 68 26.01 28.54 41.95
CA PRO A 68 26.87 29.11 43.00
C PRO A 68 27.78 30.24 42.51
#